data_AF-A0A7V9MQP8-F1
#
_entry.id   AF-A0A7V9MQP8-F1
#
_cell.length_a   1.000
_cell.length_b   1.000
_cell.length_c   1.000
_cell.angle_alpha   90.00
_cell.angle_beta   90.00
_cell.angle_gamma   90.00
#
_symmetry.space_group_name_H-M   'P 1'
#
loop_
_entity.id
_entity.type
_entity.pdbx_description
1 polymer ?
#
loop_
_entity_poly.entity_id
_entity_poly.type
_entity_poly.pdbx_seq_one_letter_code
_entity_poly.pdbx_strand_id
1 'polypeptide(L)'
;MSFFLTGTDTGVGKTFCAIQLLRLGREAGLRCAGMKPICCGDRSDAERLLAASSEGLTIDELNPVWLKTPVAPFAATPDRRHYCRPERDPRWLCRSNTPI
;
A
#
# COMPACT_ATOMS: atom_id res chain seq x y z
N MET A 1 -17.72 0.45 -13.21
CA MET A 1 -18.10 0.33 -11.78
C MET A 1 -16.84 0.15 -10.96
N SER A 2 -16.70 0.84 -9.83
CA SER A 2 -15.52 0.73 -8.95
C SER A 2 -15.96 0.59 -7.49
N PHE A 3 -15.32 -0.31 -6.75
CA PHE A 3 -15.59 -0.55 -5.33
C PHE A 3 -14.37 -0.18 -4.49
N PHE A 4 -14.57 0.53 -3.39
CA PHE A 4 -13.52 0.87 -2.43
C PHE A 4 -13.75 0.11 -1.13
N LEU A 5 -12.81 -0.77 -0.78
CA LEU A 5 -12.90 -1.64 0.40
C LEU A 5 -12.16 -0.99 1.58
N THR A 6 -12.92 -0.45 2.54
CA THR A 6 -12.40 0.09 3.79
C THR A 6 -12.46 -0.93 4.92
N GLY A 7 -11.66 -0.74 5.96
CA GLY A 7 -11.70 -1.56 7.16
C GLY A 7 -10.70 -1.04 8.18
N THR A 8 -11.09 -1.07 9.44
CA THR A 8 -10.44 -0.35 10.55
C THR A 8 -9.02 -0.84 10.82
N ASP A 9 -8.81 -2.15 10.98
CA ASP A 9 -7.49 -2.70 11.32
C ASP A 9 -6.77 -3.33 10.12
N THR A 10 -5.45 -3.46 10.25
CA THR A 10 -4.65 -4.34 9.39
C THR A 10 -4.99 -5.79 9.71
N GLY A 11 -5.13 -6.64 8.69
CA GLY A 11 -5.38 -8.08 8.90
C GLY A 11 -6.84 -8.49 9.07
N VAL A 12 -7.81 -7.56 9.09
CA VAL A 12 -9.27 -7.85 9.20
C VAL A 12 -9.87 -8.60 8.01
N GLY A 13 -9.05 -9.06 7.05
CA GLY A 13 -9.53 -9.83 5.90
C GLY A 13 -9.97 -9.03 4.68
N LYS A 14 -9.70 -7.73 4.60
CA LYS A 14 -10.02 -6.92 3.40
C LYS A 14 -9.49 -7.54 2.09
N THR A 15 -8.22 -7.94 2.08
CA THR A 15 -7.60 -8.57 0.90
C THR A 15 -8.31 -9.88 0.54
N PHE A 16 -8.70 -10.68 1.53
CA PHE A 16 -9.46 -11.91 1.32
C PHE A 16 -10.83 -11.62 0.68
N CYS A 17 -11.59 -10.66 1.22
CA CYS A 17 -12.87 -10.26 0.66
C CYS A 17 -12.73 -9.74 -0.78
N ALA A 18 -11.71 -8.92 -1.05
CA ALA A 18 -11.41 -8.43 -2.39
C ALA A 18 -11.17 -9.57 -3.38
N ILE A 19 -10.37 -10.57 -2.99
CA ILE A 19 -10.08 -11.75 -3.81
C ILE A 19 -11.36 -12.53 -4.14
N GLN A 20 -12.25 -12.73 -3.17
CA GLN A 20 -13.51 -13.44 -3.42
C GLN A 20 -14.43 -12.66 -4.36
N LEU A 21 -14.52 -11.34 -4.18
CA LEU A 21 -15.30 -10.48 -5.10
C LEU A 21 -14.77 -10.54 -6.54
N LEU A 22 -13.45 -10.57 -6.71
CA LEU A 22 -12.85 -10.71 -8.05
C LEU A 22 -13.16 -12.07 -8.66
N ARG A 23 -13.03 -13.16 -7.88
CA ARG A 23 -13.37 -14.51 -8.35
C ARG A 23 -14.83 -14.63 -8.76
N LEU A 24 -15.76 -14.17 -7.92
CA LEU A 24 -17.19 -14.17 -8.24
C LEU A 24 -17.50 -13.32 -9.47
N GLY A 25 -16.84 -12.16 -9.62
CA GLY A 25 -16.98 -11.33 -10.81
C GLY A 25 -16.54 -12.05 -12.08
N ARG A 26 -15.39 -12.76 -12.02
CA ARG A 26 -14.90 -13.55 -13.15
C ARG A 26 -15.81 -14.74 -13.47
N GLU A 27 -16.31 -15.44 -12.46
CA GLU A 27 -17.28 -16.53 -12.62
C GLU A 27 -18.58 -16.03 -13.27
N ALA A 28 -18.99 -14.79 -12.99
CA ALA A 28 -20.10 -14.12 -13.65
C ALA A 28 -19.76 -13.57 -15.06
N GLY A 29 -18.58 -13.86 -15.60
CA GLY A 29 -18.14 -13.40 -16.93
C GLY A 29 -17.71 -11.92 -16.97
N LEU A 30 -17.53 -11.27 -15.83
CA LEU A 30 -17.10 -9.87 -15.76
C LEU A 30 -15.58 -9.76 -15.84
N ARG A 31 -15.12 -8.72 -16.54
CA ARG A 31 -13.71 -8.29 -16.49
C ARG A 31 -13.50 -7.38 -15.29
N CYS A 32 -12.85 -7.89 -14.25
CA CYS A 32 -12.54 -7.17 -13.02
C CYS A 32 -11.06 -7.30 -12.65
N ALA A 33 -10.54 -6.29 -11.95
CA ALA A 33 -9.16 -6.25 -11.47
C ALA A 33 -9.11 -5.68 -10.04
N GLY A 34 -8.20 -6.24 -9.24
CA GLY A 34 -7.85 -5.69 -7.94
C GLY A 34 -6.90 -4.51 -8.08
N MET A 35 -6.85 -3.66 -7.04
CA MET A 35 -5.92 -2.55 -6.96
C MET A 35 -5.43 -2.44 -5.52
N LYS A 36 -4.11 -2.45 -5.33
CA LYS A 36 -3.48 -2.22 -4.02
C LYS A 36 -2.32 -1.25 -4.23
N PRO A 37 -2.58 0.06 -4.23
CA PRO A 37 -1.63 1.04 -4.78
C PRO A 37 -0.33 1.13 -3.99
N ILE A 38 -0.38 0.81 -2.69
CA ILE A 38 0.74 0.91 -1.78
C ILE A 38 0.88 -0.40 -0.99
N CYS A 39 2.08 -0.99 -1.06
CA CYS A 39 2.51 -2.11 -0.23
C CYS A 39 3.77 -1.73 0.52
N CYS A 40 3.90 -2.17 1.78
CA CYS A 40 5.09 -1.99 2.61
C CYS A 40 5.51 -3.35 3.18
N GLY A 41 6.79 -3.69 3.06
CA GLY A 41 7.28 -5.03 3.37
C GLY A 41 6.86 -6.04 2.31
N ASP A 42 6.09 -7.05 2.71
CA ASP A 42 5.64 -8.13 1.84
C ASP A 42 4.66 -7.63 0.76
N ARG A 43 4.79 -8.19 -0.46
CA ARG A 43 3.95 -7.91 -1.63
C ARG A 43 2.91 -9.01 -1.91
N SER A 44 2.89 -10.08 -1.11
CA SER A 44 2.03 -11.27 -1.30
C SER A 44 0.54 -10.94 -1.45
N ASP A 45 0.04 -9.91 -0.76
CA ASP A 45 -1.34 -9.44 -0.89
C ASP A 45 -1.66 -8.96 -2.31
N ALA A 46 -0.75 -8.20 -2.93
CA ALA A 46 -0.91 -7.70 -4.29
C ALA A 46 -0.79 -8.84 -5.31
N GLU A 47 0.10 -9.81 -5.07
CA GLU A 47 0.26 -10.99 -5.92
C GLU A 47 -1.02 -11.85 -5.93
N ARG A 48 -1.62 -12.07 -4.75
CA ARG A 48 -2.89 -12.79 -4.63
C ARG A 48 -4.05 -12.05 -5.30
N LEU A 49 -4.07 -10.72 -5.21
CA LEU A 49 -5.05 -9.90 -5.94
C LEU A 49 -4.86 -9.98 -7.45
N LEU A 50 -3.62 -9.97 -7.94
CA LEU A 50 -3.32 -10.11 -9.34
C LEU A 50 -3.78 -11.47 -9.88
N ALA A 51 -3.49 -12.55 -9.16
CA ALA A 51 -3.92 -13.91 -9.53
C ALA A 51 -5.45 -14.05 -9.57
N ALA A 52 -6.18 -13.32 -8.73
CA ALA A 52 -7.64 -13.29 -8.73
C ALA A 52 -8.24 -12.36 -9.81
N SER A 53 -7.45 -11.42 -10.34
CA SER A 53 -7.88 -10.46 -11.34
C SER A 53 -8.04 -11.11 -12.72
N SER A 54 -8.65 -10.37 -13.65
CA SER A 54 -8.64 -10.73 -15.07
C SER A 54 -7.24 -10.60 -15.66
N GLU A 55 -6.96 -11.35 -16.72
CA GLU A 55 -5.68 -11.30 -17.42
C GLU A 55 -5.41 -9.93 -18.05
N GLY A 56 -4.11 -9.64 -18.26
CA GLY A 56 -3.64 -8.43 -18.94
C GLY A 56 -3.18 -7.30 -18.01
N LEU A 57 -3.20 -7.49 -16.69
CA LEU A 57 -2.52 -6.60 -15.75
C LEU A 57 -1.18 -7.18 -15.31
N THR A 58 -0.23 -6.29 -15.07
CA THR A 58 1.03 -6.56 -14.38
C THR A 58 0.91 -6.23 -12.89
N ILE A 59 1.83 -6.78 -12.09
CA ILE A 59 1.88 -6.49 -10.65
C ILE A 59 2.19 -5.00 -10.37
N ASP A 60 2.93 -4.34 -11.25
CA ASP A 60 3.32 -2.94 -11.09
C ASP A 60 2.18 -1.98 -11.46
N GLU A 61 1.27 -2.37 -12.35
CA GLU A 61 0.02 -1.62 -12.58
C GLU A 61 -0.95 -1.75 -11.40
N LEU A 62 -1.01 -2.94 -10.78
CA LEU A 62 -1.87 -3.21 -9.63
C LEU A 62 -1.32 -2.62 -8.32
N ASN A 63 0.01 -2.62 -8.17
CA ASN A 63 0.73 -2.14 -6.99
C ASN A 63 1.94 -1.29 -7.41
N PRO A 64 1.73 -0.05 -7.89
CA PRO A 64 2.79 0.83 -8.37
C PRO A 64 3.79 1.27 -7.31
N VAL A 65 3.36 1.36 -6.04
CA VAL A 65 4.25 1.76 -4.94
C VAL A 65 4.49 0.57 -4.02
N TRP A 66 5.68 -0.02 -4.14
CA TRP A 66 6.15 -1.07 -3.25
C TRP A 66 7.39 -0.62 -2.48
N LEU A 67 7.23 -0.50 -1.16
CA LEU A 67 8.29 -0.14 -0.24
C LEU A 67 8.77 -1.39 0.48
N LYS A 68 10.06 -1.75 0.34
CA LYS A 68 10.60 -2.98 0.96
C LYS A 68 10.61 -2.95 2.49
N THR A 69 10.60 -1.77 3.09
CA THR A 69 10.64 -1.60 4.53
C THR A 69 9.27 -1.90 5.16
N PRO A 70 9.17 -2.80 6.16
CA PRO A 70 7.91 -3.18 6.80
C PRO A 70 7.52 -2.15 7.87
N VAL A 71 7.34 -0.90 7.46
CA VAL A 71 6.84 0.18 8.30
C VAL A 71 5.70 0.87 7.58
N ALA A 72 4.90 1.67 8.30
CA ALA A 72 3.83 2.44 7.68
C ALA A 72 4.36 3.23 6.45
N PRO A 73 3.59 3.39 5.36
CA PRO A 73 4.08 4.01 4.13
C PRO A 73 4.78 5.36 4.36
N PHE A 74 4.21 6.19 5.25
CA PHE A 74 4.79 7.47 5.65
C PHE A 74 6.15 7.33 6.34
N ALA A 75 6.34 6.27 7.11
CA ALA A 75 7.60 5.96 7.79
C ALA A 75 8.62 5.29 6.85
N ALA A 76 8.19 4.71 5.73
CA ALA A 76 9.01 3.91 4.83
C ALA A 76 9.74 4.74 3.74
N THR A 77 9.53 6.06 3.72
CA THR A 77 10.14 6.96 2.74
C THR A 77 11.65 7.10 2.99
N PRO A 78 12.50 6.95 1.95
CA PRO A 78 13.96 6.94 2.11
C PRO A 78 14.60 8.30 2.46
N ASP A 79 13.89 9.42 2.31
CA ASP A 79 14.40 10.74 2.71
C ASP A 79 13.91 11.13 4.12
N ARG A 80 14.72 10.81 5.12
CA ARG A 80 14.48 11.16 6.54
C ARG A 80 15.49 12.20 7.07
N ARG A 81 16.07 13.04 6.23
CA ARG A 81 17.03 14.06 6.72
C ARG A 81 16.38 15.24 7.45
N HIS A 82 15.05 15.38 7.40
CA HIS A 82 14.32 16.42 8.10
C HIS A 82 13.07 15.86 8.79
N TYR A 83 13.24 15.16 9.91
CA TYR A 83 12.10 14.86 10.79
C TYR A 83 12.32 15.42 12.20
N CYS A 84 11.51 16.41 12.55
CA CYS A 84 11.36 16.94 13.90
C CYS A 84 10.39 16.02 14.68
N ARG A 85 10.85 15.44 15.80
CA ARG A 85 9.99 14.66 16.69
C ARG A 85 8.99 15.56 17.44
N PRO A 86 7.71 15.19 17.59
CA PRO A 86 6.72 16.05 18.26
C PRO A 86 6.84 16.18 19.78
N GLU A 87 7.74 15.47 20.48
CA GLU A 87 7.56 15.29 21.94
C GLU A 87 8.70 15.72 22.87
N ARG A 88 9.82 16.31 22.41
CA ARG A 88 10.83 16.87 23.34
C ARG A 88 11.63 18.03 22.73
N ASP A 89 11.19 19.28 22.96
CA ASP A 89 11.99 20.45 23.43
C ASP A 89 11.26 21.79 23.11
N PRO A 90 11.03 22.69 24.10
CA PRO A 90 10.28 23.96 23.97
C PRO A 90 10.96 25.11 23.19
N ARG A 91 12.04 24.89 22.43
CA ARG A 91 12.75 25.97 21.70
C ARG A 91 12.96 25.61 20.23
N TRP A 92 11.97 25.92 19.41
CA TRP A 92 12.04 25.83 17.95
C TRP A 92 13.10 26.78 17.35
N LEU A 93 14.31 26.26 17.14
CA LEU A 93 15.28 26.83 16.19
C LEU A 93 16.01 25.69 15.48
N CYS A 94 15.52 25.36 14.29
CA CYS A 94 16.17 24.46 13.35
C CYS A 94 17.44 25.14 12.83
N ARG A 95 18.62 24.76 13.34
CA ARG A 95 19.89 25.08 12.69
C ARG A 95 20.27 23.91 11.79
N SER A 96 20.13 24.11 10.48
CA SER A 96 20.73 23.25 9.45
C SER A 96 22.25 23.36 9.55
N ASN A 97 22.91 22.28 9.97
CA ASN A 97 24.36 22.20 9.96
C ASN A 97 24.80 21.23 8.85
N THR A 98 25.03 21.78 7.66
CA THR A 98 25.73 21.09 6.58
C THR A 98 27.20 21.49 6.67
N PRO A 99 28.17 20.57 6.82
CA PRO A 99 29.56 20.88 6.55
C PRO A 99 29.87 20.69 5.06
N ILE A 100 30.60 21.66 4.50
CA ILE A 100 31.35 21.55 3.24
C ILE A 100 32.60 20.73 3.51
#